data_AF-A0A4Q2ZKL9-F1
#
_entry.id   AF-A0A4Q2ZKL9-F1
#
_cell.length_a   1.000
_cell.length_b   1.000
_cell.length_c   1.000
_cell.angle_alpha   90.00
_cell.angle_beta   90.00
_cell.angle_gamma   90.00
#
_symmetry.space_group_name_H-M   'P 1'
#
loop_
_entity.id
_entity.type
_entity.pdbx_description
1 polymer ?
#
loop_
_entity_poly.entity_id
_entity_poly.type
_entity_poly.pdbx_seq_one_letter_code
_entity_poly.pdbx_strand_id
1 'polypeptide(L)'
;MSRPPKSPPPFPTKPFGLLLVEGGDEQKLCEAIAGPTVWSGLVCWKARGRADLPNLAKLATLDPSFGHARSVGILLDMEDDQAGTHALIERIRAALNVTGTFVHGTFVPGAAPKVGVFVSPDGQQTGSIDALCKQAVRNPALASCVDTLVTCAGKPHT
;
A
#
# COMPACT_ATOMS: atom_id res chain seq x y z
N MET A 1 -0.39 -12.64 -25.05
CA MET A 1 0.88 -11.91 -24.94
C MET A 1 0.76 -10.93 -23.77
N SER A 2 1.54 -11.11 -22.71
CA SER A 2 1.51 -10.22 -21.55
C SER A 2 2.15 -8.89 -21.91
N ARG A 3 1.39 -7.79 -21.76
CA ARG A 3 1.89 -6.43 -21.98
C ARG A 3 3.11 -6.22 -21.07
N PRO A 4 4.25 -5.71 -21.59
CA PRO A 4 5.40 -5.41 -20.75
C PRO A 4 4.96 -4.44 -19.63
N PRO A 5 5.52 -4.56 -18.41
CA PRO A 5 5.23 -3.62 -17.35
C PRO A 5 5.45 -2.19 -17.86
N LYS A 6 4.44 -1.33 -17.71
CA LYS A 6 4.71 0.12 -17.78
C LYS A 6 5.68 0.41 -16.64
N SER A 7 6.82 0.99 -16.98
CA SER A 7 7.77 1.51 -16.00
C SER A 7 7.03 2.40 -15.00
N PRO A 8 7.38 2.35 -13.71
CA PRO A 8 6.86 3.33 -12.76
C PRO A 8 7.15 4.75 -13.27
N PRO A 9 6.30 5.73 -12.94
CA PRO A 9 6.56 7.12 -13.31
C PRO A 9 7.91 7.58 -12.74
N PRO A 10 8.73 8.31 -13.52
CA PRO A 10 10.05 8.73 -13.10
C PRO A 10 9.97 9.64 -11.87
N PHE A 11 10.99 9.60 -11.02
CA PHE A 11 11.05 10.46 -9.85
C PHE A 11 11.32 11.93 -10.20
N PRO A 12 10.70 12.88 -9.47
CA PRO A 12 11.04 14.28 -9.57
C PRO A 12 12.48 14.57 -9.14
N THR A 13 13.12 15.54 -9.81
CA THR A 13 14.43 16.10 -9.40
C THR A 13 14.32 17.19 -8.34
N LYS A 14 13.13 17.32 -7.72
CA LYS A 14 12.83 18.23 -6.62
C LYS A 14 12.28 17.42 -5.45
N PRO A 15 12.33 17.92 -4.21
CA PRO A 15 11.93 17.10 -3.08
C PRO A 15 10.47 16.61 -3.14
N PHE A 16 10.25 15.34 -2.84
CA PHE A 16 8.93 14.69 -2.92
C PHE A 16 8.71 13.66 -1.79
N GLY A 17 7.47 13.25 -1.60
CA GLY A 17 7.12 12.06 -0.79
C GLY A 17 6.86 10.87 -1.70
N LEU A 18 7.47 9.72 -1.41
CA LEU A 18 7.22 8.45 -2.10
C LEU A 18 6.22 7.62 -1.29
N LEU A 19 5.25 7.02 -1.97
CA LEU A 19 4.35 6.01 -1.44
C LEU A 19 4.51 4.72 -2.25
N LEU A 20 4.82 3.62 -1.56
CA LEU A 20 4.83 2.27 -2.12
C LEU A 20 3.60 1.54 -1.60
N VAL A 21 2.74 1.08 -2.50
CA VAL A 21 1.49 0.41 -2.12
C VAL A 21 1.40 -0.99 -2.71
N GLU A 22 0.79 -1.90 -1.97
CA GLU A 22 0.58 -3.28 -2.40
C GLU A 22 -0.20 -3.39 -3.72
N GLY A 23 -1.30 -2.65 -3.82
CA GLY A 23 -2.26 -2.78 -4.89
C GLY A 23 -3.05 -1.50 -5.16
N GLY A 24 -4.13 -1.68 -5.91
CA GLY A 24 -4.93 -0.56 -6.43
C GLY A 24 -5.83 0.07 -5.37
N ASP A 25 -6.21 -0.70 -4.37
CA ASP A 25 -7.17 -0.26 -3.36
C ASP A 25 -6.48 0.60 -2.29
N GLU A 26 -5.25 0.23 -1.90
CA GLU A 26 -4.35 1.07 -1.08
C GLU A 26 -4.08 2.41 -1.76
N GLN A 27 -3.79 2.40 -3.06
CA GLN A 27 -3.56 3.62 -3.83
C GLN A 27 -4.77 4.55 -3.76
N LYS A 28 -5.96 4.01 -4.06
CA LYS A 28 -7.21 4.79 -4.06
C LYS A 28 -7.56 5.30 -2.67
N LEU A 29 -7.33 4.49 -1.63
CA LEU A 29 -7.55 4.90 -0.25
C LEU A 29 -6.64 6.08 0.11
N CYS A 30 -5.34 5.97 -0.17
CA CYS A 30 -4.39 7.06 0.09
C CYS A 30 -4.73 8.32 -0.69
N GLU A 31 -5.09 8.20 -1.97
CA GLU A 31 -5.52 9.32 -2.81
C GLU A 31 -6.77 10.01 -2.23
N ALA A 32 -7.77 9.23 -1.80
CA ALA A 32 -8.99 9.74 -1.20
C ALA A 32 -8.74 10.46 0.14
N ILE A 33 -7.90 9.89 1.02
CA ILE A 33 -7.60 10.46 2.34
C ILE A 33 -6.70 11.71 2.21
N ALA A 34 -5.68 11.66 1.35
CA ALA A 34 -4.76 12.79 1.18
C ALA A 34 -5.45 14.00 0.52
N GLY A 35 -6.43 13.74 -0.34
CA GLY A 35 -7.07 14.76 -1.15
C GLY A 35 -6.17 15.28 -2.28
N PRO A 36 -6.75 16.02 -3.25
CA PRO A 36 -6.08 16.33 -4.51
C PRO A 36 -4.80 17.18 -4.33
N THR A 37 -4.82 18.13 -3.39
CA THR A 37 -3.69 19.01 -3.14
C THR A 37 -2.48 18.26 -2.63
N VAL A 38 -2.64 17.43 -1.59
CA VAL A 38 -1.53 16.65 -1.02
C VAL A 38 -1.07 15.57 -2.00
N TRP A 39 -2.02 14.84 -2.59
CA TRP A 39 -1.74 13.76 -3.53
C TRP A 39 -0.91 14.23 -4.73
N SER A 40 -1.19 15.42 -5.26
CA SER A 40 -0.41 16.00 -6.39
C SER A 40 1.08 16.22 -6.08
N GLY A 41 1.45 16.29 -4.80
CA GLY A 41 2.83 16.41 -4.33
C GLY A 41 3.52 15.08 -4.02
N LEU A 42 2.81 13.96 -4.13
CA LEU A 42 3.33 12.62 -3.86
C LEU A 42 3.65 11.89 -5.16
N VAL A 43 4.64 11.00 -5.09
CA VAL A 43 4.84 9.96 -6.10
C VAL A 43 4.32 8.67 -5.50
N CYS A 44 3.34 8.04 -6.16
CA CYS A 44 2.83 6.74 -5.76
C CYS A 44 3.27 5.68 -6.76
N TRP A 45 3.97 4.64 -6.27
CA TRP A 45 4.27 3.44 -7.02
C TRP A 45 3.47 2.27 -6.45
N LYS A 46 2.81 1.55 -7.33
CA LYS A 46 1.95 0.42 -6.98
C LYS A 46 2.61 -0.90 -7.41
N ALA A 47 2.67 -1.85 -6.48
CA ALA A 47 3.14 -3.21 -6.73
C ALA A 47 2.09 -4.05 -7.48
N ARG A 48 2.46 -5.26 -7.90
CA ARG A 48 1.53 -6.25 -8.48
C ARG A 48 1.01 -7.24 -7.43
N GLY A 49 0.81 -6.75 -6.21
CA GLY A 49 0.58 -7.55 -5.01
C GLY A 49 1.81 -7.62 -4.11
N ARG A 50 1.60 -8.06 -2.86
CA ARG A 50 2.58 -7.97 -1.77
C ARG A 50 3.97 -8.54 -2.05
N ALA A 51 4.06 -9.61 -2.85
CA ALA A 51 5.34 -10.26 -3.13
C ALA A 51 6.31 -9.37 -3.94
N ASP A 52 5.80 -8.37 -4.67
CA ASP A 52 6.60 -7.47 -5.50
C ASP A 52 7.05 -6.20 -4.75
N LEU A 53 6.50 -5.92 -3.57
CA LEU A 53 6.87 -4.73 -2.78
C LEU A 53 8.38 -4.62 -2.49
N PRO A 54 9.12 -5.68 -2.09
CA PRO A 54 10.56 -5.58 -1.86
C PRO A 54 11.34 -5.23 -3.14
N ASN A 55 10.90 -5.77 -4.27
CA ASN A 55 11.50 -5.47 -5.57
C ASN A 55 11.22 -4.03 -5.99
N LEU A 56 9.99 -3.55 -5.79
CA LEU A 56 9.62 -2.16 -6.05
C LEU A 56 10.42 -1.18 -5.18
N ALA A 57 10.61 -1.50 -3.89
CA ALA A 57 11.45 -0.75 -2.98
C ALA A 57 12.91 -0.70 -3.43
N LYS A 58 13.46 -1.85 -3.86
CA LYS A 58 14.82 -1.91 -4.44
C LYS A 58 14.92 -1.10 -5.73
N LEU A 59 13.93 -1.15 -6.61
CA LEU A 59 13.93 -0.35 -7.84
C LEU A 59 13.90 1.14 -7.53
N ALA A 60 13.18 1.56 -6.50
CA ALA A 60 13.18 2.95 -6.06
C ALA A 60 14.58 3.40 -5.65
N THR A 61 15.33 2.61 -4.88
CA THR A 61 16.69 3.00 -4.46
C THR A 61 17.72 3.04 -5.59
N LEU A 62 17.42 2.43 -6.74
CA LEU A 62 18.28 2.47 -7.92
C LEU A 62 18.05 3.70 -8.80
N ASP A 63 16.95 4.43 -8.63
CA ASP A 63 16.69 5.65 -9.38
C ASP A 63 17.59 6.80 -8.86
N PRO A 64 18.36 7.49 -9.72
CA PRO A 64 19.25 8.57 -9.30
C PRO A 64 18.55 9.72 -8.55
N SER A 65 17.25 9.93 -8.81
CA SER A 65 16.47 10.98 -8.17
C SER A 65 15.85 10.54 -6.84
N PHE A 66 16.03 9.29 -6.42
CA PHE A 66 15.57 8.81 -5.11
C PHE A 66 16.17 9.61 -3.95
N GLY A 67 17.37 10.18 -4.12
CA GLY A 67 17.97 11.10 -3.14
C GLY A 67 17.16 12.36 -2.86
N HIS A 68 16.18 12.72 -3.70
CA HIS A 68 15.25 13.81 -3.44
C HIS A 68 14.02 13.40 -2.63
N ALA A 69 13.79 12.10 -2.40
CA ALA A 69 12.71 11.66 -1.53
C ALA A 69 12.93 12.22 -0.11
N ARG A 70 11.92 12.86 0.46
CA ARG A 70 11.92 13.32 1.87
C ARG A 70 11.42 12.22 2.79
N SER A 71 10.51 11.40 2.28
CA SER A 71 9.89 10.30 3.00
C SER A 71 9.51 9.18 2.04
N VAL A 72 9.51 7.96 2.55
CA VAL A 72 8.97 6.77 1.91
C VAL A 72 7.93 6.18 2.85
N GLY A 73 6.66 6.21 2.43
CA GLY A 73 5.58 5.47 3.07
C GLY A 73 5.39 4.13 2.36
N ILE A 74 5.18 3.06 3.12
CA ILE A 74 4.77 1.76 2.60
C ILE A 74 3.41 1.40 3.18
N LEU A 75 2.45 1.03 2.34
CA LEU A 75 1.13 0.58 2.75
C LEU A 75 0.83 -0.82 2.19
N LEU A 76 0.46 -1.74 3.08
CA LEU A 76 0.09 -3.11 2.75
C LEU A 76 -0.91 -3.66 3.77
N ASP A 77 -1.57 -4.75 3.42
CA ASP A 77 -2.50 -5.45 4.31
C ASP A 77 -1.77 -6.53 5.14
N MET A 78 -2.29 -6.78 6.36
CA MET A 78 -1.85 -7.93 7.18
C MET A 78 -2.32 -9.25 6.58
N GLU A 79 -3.44 -9.23 5.85
CA GLU A 79 -4.10 -10.41 5.30
C GLU A 79 -4.38 -11.45 6.40
N ASP A 80 -4.16 -12.74 6.14
CA ASP A 80 -4.35 -13.86 7.06
C ASP A 80 -3.04 -14.38 7.70
N ASP A 81 -1.89 -13.78 7.38
CA ASP A 81 -0.56 -14.23 7.82
C ASP A 81 0.28 -13.10 8.41
N GLN A 82 0.19 -12.95 9.73
CA GLN A 82 0.94 -11.94 10.47
C GLN A 82 2.46 -12.17 10.39
N ALA A 83 2.91 -13.42 10.54
CA ALA A 83 4.34 -13.73 10.55
C ALA A 83 4.98 -13.49 9.17
N GLY A 84 4.32 -13.92 8.10
CA GLY A 84 4.75 -13.65 6.73
C GLY A 84 4.72 -12.16 6.39
N THR A 85 3.75 -11.40 6.92
CA THR A 85 3.71 -9.95 6.78
C THR A 85 4.89 -9.28 7.45
N HIS A 86 5.22 -9.63 8.70
CA HIS A 86 6.42 -9.09 9.36
C HIS A 86 7.71 -9.45 8.62
N ALA A 87 7.85 -10.68 8.12
CA ALA A 87 9.00 -11.07 7.32
C ALA A 87 9.07 -10.30 5.99
N LEU A 88 7.92 -9.98 5.38
CA LEU A 88 7.86 -9.11 4.20
C LEU A 88 8.31 -7.68 4.52
N ILE A 89 7.84 -7.11 5.64
CA ILE A 89 8.24 -5.77 6.09
C ILE A 89 9.76 -5.68 6.25
N GLU A 90 10.38 -6.67 6.90
CA GLU A 90 11.84 -6.69 7.07
C GLU A 90 12.57 -6.76 5.72
N ARG A 91 12.07 -7.50 4.73
CA ARG A 91 12.64 -7.51 3.37
C ARG A 91 12.51 -6.16 2.67
N ILE A 92 11.37 -5.48 2.81
CA ILE A 92 11.16 -4.13 2.24
C ILE A 92 12.12 -3.13 2.89
N ARG A 93 12.26 -3.16 4.21
CA ARG A 93 13.15 -2.28 4.97
C ARG A 93 14.62 -2.50 4.61
N ALA A 94 15.03 -3.76 4.47
CA ALA A 94 16.36 -4.12 3.98
C ALA A 94 16.62 -3.58 2.56
N ALA A 95 15.63 -3.66 1.66
CA ALA A 95 15.73 -3.10 0.31
C ALA A 95 15.88 -1.56 0.28
N LEU A 96 15.36 -0.88 1.31
CA LEU A 96 15.50 0.56 1.52
C LEU A 96 16.74 0.95 2.35
N ASN A 97 17.59 -0.01 2.73
CA ASN A 97 18.75 0.17 3.62
C ASN A 97 18.38 0.80 4.97
N VAL A 98 17.20 0.49 5.52
CA VAL A 98 16.72 1.03 6.79
C VAL A 98 16.93 0.01 7.90
N THR A 99 17.63 0.41 8.96
CA THR A 99 17.85 -0.37 10.17
C THR A 99 16.99 0.16 11.33
N GLY A 100 16.76 -0.64 12.37
CA GLY A 100 15.97 -0.27 13.56
C GLY A 100 14.75 -1.16 13.80
N THR A 101 13.98 -0.88 14.83
CA THR A 101 12.75 -1.64 15.12
C THR A 101 11.60 -1.14 14.27
N PHE A 102 10.87 -2.04 13.62
CA PHE A 102 9.61 -1.71 12.97
C PHE A 102 8.55 -1.36 14.02
N VAL A 103 7.90 -0.21 13.83
CA VAL A 103 6.74 0.21 14.62
C VAL A 103 5.69 0.71 13.62
N HIS A 104 4.54 0.04 13.59
CA HIS A 104 3.43 0.37 12.70
C HIS A 104 3.07 1.86 12.79
N GLY A 105 2.89 2.50 11.63
CA GLY A 105 2.36 3.86 11.56
C GLY A 105 3.35 4.96 11.95
N THR A 106 4.62 4.62 12.18
CA THR A 106 5.65 5.59 12.58
C THR A 106 6.83 5.58 11.61
N PHE A 107 7.53 6.71 11.54
CA PHE A 107 8.79 6.79 10.82
C PHE A 107 9.93 6.20 11.65
N VAL A 108 10.79 5.41 11.00
CA VAL A 108 12.00 4.87 11.61
C VAL A 108 12.94 6.03 12.01
N PRO A 109 13.32 6.13 13.31
CA PRO A 109 14.20 7.20 13.78
C PRO A 109 15.56 7.19 13.06
N GLY A 110 16.03 8.36 12.64
CA GLY A 110 17.34 8.53 12.01
C GLY A 110 17.43 8.10 10.54
N ALA A 111 16.37 7.53 9.95
CA ALA A 111 16.36 7.18 8.53
C ALA A 111 16.31 8.44 7.63
N ALA A 112 17.08 8.42 6.55
CA ALA A 112 17.09 9.45 5.50
C ALA A 112 17.06 8.76 4.13
N PRO A 113 15.95 8.82 3.36
CA PRO A 113 14.67 9.48 3.68
C PRO A 113 13.97 8.90 4.92
N LYS A 114 13.00 9.64 5.48
CA LYS A 114 12.15 9.10 6.56
C LYS A 114 11.35 7.92 6.04
N VAL A 115 11.50 6.73 6.61
CA VAL A 115 10.78 5.53 6.13
C VAL A 115 9.76 5.08 7.16
N GLY A 116 8.52 4.88 6.75
CA GLY A 116 7.43 4.43 7.61
C GLY A 116 6.60 3.35 6.93
N VAL A 117 6.22 2.33 7.68
CA VAL A 117 5.41 1.21 7.18
C VAL A 117 4.08 1.20 7.92
N PHE A 118 3.00 1.18 7.14
CA PHE A 118 1.62 1.18 7.57
C PHE A 118 1.02 -0.15 7.14
N VAL A 119 0.50 -0.90 8.10
CA VAL A 119 -0.03 -2.24 7.87
C VAL A 119 -1.49 -2.23 8.31
N SER A 120 -2.40 -2.42 7.38
CA SER A 120 -3.82 -2.51 7.70
C SER A 120 -4.15 -3.83 8.41
N PRO A 121 -5.10 -3.83 9.37
CA PRO A 121 -5.89 -2.69 9.81
C PRO A 121 -5.18 -1.78 10.82
N ASP A 122 -4.36 -2.35 11.70
CA ASP A 122 -3.70 -1.64 12.81
C ASP A 122 -2.25 -2.10 13.06
N GLY A 123 -1.73 -2.94 12.16
CA GLY A 123 -0.42 -3.56 12.27
C GLY A 123 -0.28 -4.67 13.31
N GLN A 124 -1.40 -5.15 13.88
CA GLN A 124 -1.43 -6.27 14.80
C GLN A 124 -2.46 -7.33 14.37
N GLN A 125 -3.66 -6.92 14.01
CA GLN A 125 -4.75 -7.81 13.61
C GLN A 125 -4.60 -8.25 12.16
N THR A 126 -5.09 -9.45 11.84
CA THR A 126 -5.28 -9.89 10.46
C THR A 126 -6.43 -9.12 9.81
N GLY A 127 -6.36 -8.93 8.50
CA GLY A 127 -7.37 -8.22 7.73
C GLY A 127 -6.80 -7.37 6.60
N SER A 128 -7.72 -6.72 5.89
CA SER A 128 -7.45 -5.90 4.72
C SER A 128 -8.14 -4.54 4.78
N ILE A 129 -7.64 -3.58 4.01
CA ILE A 129 -8.31 -2.29 3.79
C ILE A 129 -9.73 -2.51 3.24
N ASP A 130 -9.92 -3.46 2.33
CA ASP A 130 -11.25 -3.77 1.78
C ASP A 130 -12.22 -4.21 2.89
N ALA A 131 -11.77 -5.06 3.82
CA ALA A 131 -12.58 -5.45 4.97
C ALA A 131 -12.94 -4.25 5.86
N LEU A 132 -11.99 -3.35 6.13
CA LEU A 132 -12.23 -2.12 6.88
C LEU A 132 -13.25 -1.21 6.17
N CYS A 133 -13.08 -0.98 4.87
CA CYS A 133 -14.00 -0.18 4.06
C CYS A 133 -15.40 -0.78 4.07
N LYS A 134 -15.52 -2.10 3.89
CA LYS A 134 -16.79 -2.82 3.98
C LYS A 134 -17.44 -2.62 5.36
N GLN A 135 -16.67 -2.73 6.44
CA GLN A 135 -17.18 -2.53 7.80
C GLN A 135 -17.63 -1.09 8.04
N ALA A 136 -16.86 -0.09 7.59
CA ALA A 136 -17.16 1.32 7.76
C ALA A 136 -18.41 1.75 6.95
N VAL A 137 -18.60 1.18 5.77
CA VAL A 137 -19.72 1.48 4.86
C VAL A 137 -20.94 0.58 5.12
N ARG A 138 -20.98 -0.22 6.20
CA ARG A 138 -22.16 -1.05 6.56
C ARG A 138 -23.39 -0.17 6.85
N ASN A 139 -24.02 0.28 5.77
CA ASN A 139 -25.34 0.85 5.71
C ASN A 139 -26.30 -0.33 5.56
N PRO A 140 -27.22 -0.54 6.53
CA PRO A 140 -28.13 -1.69 6.53
C PRO A 140 -28.96 -1.82 5.25
N ALA A 141 -29.34 -0.70 4.63
CA ALA A 141 -30.12 -0.69 3.39
C ALA A 141 -29.30 -1.13 2.17
N LEU A 142 -28.05 -0.67 2.06
CA LEU A 142 -27.14 -1.07 0.98
C LEU A 142 -26.69 -2.53 1.11
N ALA A 143 -26.43 -2.99 2.34
CA ALA A 143 -26.12 -4.39 2.61
C ALA A 143 -27.27 -5.30 2.14
N SER A 144 -28.51 -4.96 2.48
CA SER A 144 -29.71 -5.66 2.01
C SER A 144 -29.81 -5.74 0.48
N CYS A 145 -29.52 -4.66 -0.25
CA CYS A 145 -29.56 -4.67 -1.71
C CYS A 145 -28.46 -5.56 -2.32
N VAL A 146 -27.24 -5.51 -1.78
CA VAL A 146 -26.12 -6.36 -2.23
C VAL A 146 -26.42 -7.82 -1.92
N ASP A 147 -26.93 -8.13 -0.72
CA ASP A 147 -27.30 -9.49 -0.32
C ASP A 147 -28.39 -10.06 -1.25
N THR A 148 -29.36 -9.23 -1.63
CA THR A 148 -30.41 -9.60 -2.59
C THR A 148 -29.80 -9.90 -3.97
N LEU A 149 -28.91 -9.04 -4.47
CA LEU A 149 -28.22 -9.25 -5.73
C LEU A 149 -27.39 -10.55 -5.72
N VAL A 150 -26.59 -10.78 -4.68
CA VAL A 150 -25.76 -11.99 -4.51
C VAL A 150 -26.64 -13.24 -4.45
N THR A 151 -27.77 -13.18 -3.73
CA THR A 151 -28.75 -14.26 -3.65
C THR A 151 -29.37 -14.57 -5.02
N CYS A 152 -29.65 -13.55 -5.82
CA CYS A 152 -30.16 -13.71 -7.18
C CYS A 152 -29.11 -14.31 -8.13
N ALA A 153 -27.87 -13.80 -8.08
CA ALA A 153 -26.78 -14.23 -8.96
C ALA A 153 -26.27 -15.65 -8.64
N GLY A 154 -26.39 -16.09 -7.38
CA GLY A 154 -26.01 -17.43 -6.95
C GLY A 154 -26.99 -18.54 -7.36
N LYS A 155 -28.15 -18.20 -7.95
CA LYS A 155 -29.07 -19.20 -8.49
C LYS A 155 -28.61 -19.62 -9.89
N PRO A 156 -28.48 -20.92 -10.17
CA PRO A 156 -28.23 -21.39 -11.52
C PRO A 156 -29.32 -20.87 -12.47
N HIS A 157 -28.94 -20.37 -13.64
CA HIS A 157 -29.89 -20.12 -14.71
C HIS A 157 -30.41 -21.47 -15.19
N THR A 158 -31.68 -21.77 -14.89
CA THR A 158 -32.44 -22.88 -15.49
C THR A 158 -32.76 -22.61 -16.94
#